data_AF-A0AB35KHN6-F1
#
_entry.id   AF-A0AB35KHN6-F1
#
_cell.length_a   1.000
_cell.length_b   1.000
_cell.length_c   1.000
_cell.angle_alpha   90.00
_cell.angle_beta   90.00
_cell.angle_gamma   90.00
#
_symmetry.space_group_name_H-M   'P 1'
#
loop_
_entity.id
_entity.type
_entity.pdbx_description
1 polymer ?
#
loop_
_entity_poly.entity_id
_entity_poly.type
_entity_poly.pdbx_seq_one_letter_code
_entity_poly.pdbx_strand_id
1 'polypeptide(L)'
;MIDLQEHLTHTIASRFRDLRKNEHSNLPPDLIANGQKAAILRIEKGEVPQSGNFISDTLLDTYSNYFSLSKTSLIFGEGIDLEKLVTFLFSELSSSLMPSDLRERLRIKPPKSTPSQKVKDSLLTLYYTFADFGRWYDLRKETPQSRIEENPIDFLTMSTILWQLCKERFLASFNEKVIYSVFNEQDEKFYYNRINKKVNDWLNHDFSELIIPECIKKLKKNSIFKIGYMVKALIDEFLVSGLPESYLTNIPLDVYFPPTKHYRIEPIADKEKQEKQVKDIADKWVDSLSKIKAPVYEKDFKKIEEENIFEGIEGITDLSTPFRKGIQKITIEDFLDNLLDLPPFMNECHFLNFSEQKIPGILSVNLQATHLFQKRINEDIEGMIDNLVGIQNHFINLIVWKELSDFAI
;
A
#
# COMPACT_ATOMS: atom_id res chain seq x y z
N MET A 1 27.00 3.79 -1.34
CA MET A 1 26.98 5.02 -2.16
C MET A 1 26.90 4.59 -3.62
N ILE A 2 26.21 5.33 -4.49
CA ILE A 2 26.15 5.00 -5.93
C ILE A 2 27.54 5.17 -6.57
N ASP A 3 27.94 4.19 -7.39
CA ASP A 3 29.20 4.22 -8.14
C ASP A 3 28.94 4.39 -9.65
N LEU A 4 28.79 5.63 -10.08
CA LEU A 4 28.66 5.98 -11.50
C LEU A 4 30.01 5.87 -12.24
N GLN A 5 31.12 6.09 -11.53
CA GLN A 5 32.47 6.01 -12.10
C GLN A 5 32.81 4.62 -12.63
N GLU A 6 32.36 3.54 -11.97
CA GLU A 6 32.55 2.19 -12.50
C GLU A 6 31.91 2.03 -13.88
N HIS A 7 30.65 2.49 -14.04
CA HIS A 7 29.94 2.46 -15.31
C HIS A 7 30.57 3.37 -16.36
N LEU A 8 30.93 4.60 -15.97
CA LEU A 8 31.58 5.57 -16.85
C LEU A 8 32.94 5.08 -17.35
N THR A 9 33.70 4.35 -16.55
CA THR A 9 35.01 3.80 -16.95
C THR A 9 34.87 2.94 -18.20
N HIS A 10 33.86 2.06 -18.23
CA HIS A 10 33.62 1.19 -19.37
C HIS A 10 33.13 1.95 -20.61
N THR A 11 32.21 2.91 -20.43
CA THR A 11 31.65 3.67 -21.55
C THR A 11 32.67 4.63 -22.16
N ILE A 12 33.47 5.32 -21.32
CA ILE A 12 34.57 6.18 -21.76
C ILE A 12 35.65 5.34 -22.45
N ALA A 13 36.04 4.19 -21.89
CA ALA A 13 37.02 3.31 -22.52
C ALA A 13 36.62 2.89 -23.94
N SER A 14 35.35 2.48 -24.13
CA SER A 14 34.85 2.16 -25.47
C SER A 14 34.84 3.39 -26.36
N ARG A 15 34.28 4.51 -25.90
CA ARG A 15 34.18 5.75 -26.69
C ARG A 15 35.54 6.23 -27.17
N PHE A 16 36.55 6.25 -26.30
CA PHE A 16 37.90 6.68 -26.64
C PHE A 16 38.56 5.73 -27.63
N ARG A 17 38.36 4.43 -27.45
CA ARG A 17 38.83 3.41 -28.39
C ARG A 17 38.18 3.57 -29.76
N ASP A 18 36.87 3.80 -29.82
CA ASP A 18 36.11 3.91 -31.07
C ASP A 18 36.43 5.22 -31.82
N LEU A 19 36.72 6.31 -31.09
CA LEU A 19 37.24 7.55 -31.66
C LEU A 19 38.62 7.36 -32.30
N ARG A 20 39.51 6.61 -31.64
CA ARG A 20 40.87 6.37 -32.14
C ARG A 20 40.92 5.29 -33.22
N LYS A 21 40.18 4.20 -33.02
CA LYS A 21 40.21 2.97 -33.81
C LYS A 21 38.79 2.48 -34.10
N ASN A 22 38.35 2.71 -35.32
CA ASN A 22 37.11 2.19 -35.89
C ASN A 22 37.38 1.62 -37.29
N GLU A 23 36.33 1.24 -38.01
CA GLU A 23 36.43 0.64 -39.36
C GLU A 23 37.06 1.59 -40.40
N HIS A 24 37.03 2.91 -40.15
CA HIS A 24 37.48 3.93 -41.10
C HIS A 24 38.76 4.64 -40.65
N SER A 25 39.22 4.43 -39.42
CA SER A 25 40.33 5.16 -38.84
C SER A 25 41.08 4.32 -37.80
N ASN A 26 42.41 4.39 -37.80
CA ASN A 26 43.26 3.77 -36.78
C ASN A 26 44.41 4.72 -36.44
N LEU A 27 44.10 5.70 -35.60
CA LEU A 27 45.03 6.77 -35.24
C LEU A 27 46.08 6.27 -34.24
N PRO A 28 47.37 6.59 -34.44
CA PRO A 28 48.39 6.41 -33.42
C PRO A 28 48.06 7.28 -32.18
N PRO A 29 48.18 6.76 -30.94
CA PRO A 29 47.92 7.53 -29.73
C PRO A 29 48.72 8.85 -29.64
N ASP A 30 49.97 8.84 -30.09
CA ASP A 30 50.85 10.02 -30.05
C ASP A 30 50.39 11.15 -30.99
N LEU A 31 49.55 10.84 -31.98
CA LEU A 31 48.96 11.82 -32.87
C LEU A 31 47.79 12.55 -32.22
N ILE A 32 47.13 11.92 -31.23
CA ILE A 32 46.10 12.55 -30.41
C ILE A 32 46.76 13.36 -29.29
N ALA A 33 47.62 12.72 -28.49
CA ALA A 33 48.31 13.37 -27.38
C ALA A 33 49.77 12.89 -27.28
N ASN A 34 50.68 13.75 -27.74
CA ASN A 34 52.12 13.45 -27.77
C ASN A 34 52.66 13.13 -26.36
N GLY A 35 53.37 12.01 -26.23
CA GLY A 35 53.96 11.56 -24.97
C GLY A 35 52.97 10.91 -23.99
N GLN A 36 51.68 10.78 -24.36
CA GLN A 36 50.64 10.20 -23.49
C GLN A 36 50.12 8.84 -23.97
N LYS A 37 50.82 8.17 -24.89
CA LYS A 37 50.45 6.83 -25.40
C LYS A 37 50.08 5.82 -24.32
N ALA A 38 50.86 5.72 -23.25
CA ALA A 38 50.60 4.77 -22.17
C ALA A 38 49.27 5.08 -21.45
N ALA A 39 48.96 6.36 -21.22
CA ALA A 39 47.71 6.79 -20.59
C ALA A 39 46.50 6.51 -21.49
N ILE A 40 46.61 6.77 -22.80
CA ILE A 40 45.56 6.47 -23.78
C ILE A 40 45.25 4.97 -23.81
N LEU A 41 46.28 4.14 -23.97
CA LEU A 41 46.09 2.68 -24.04
C LEU A 41 45.54 2.10 -22.73
N ARG A 42 45.90 2.68 -21.57
CA ARG A 42 45.31 2.32 -20.27
C ARG A 42 43.81 2.64 -20.22
N ILE A 43 43.41 3.84 -20.67
CA ILE A 43 42.00 4.27 -20.71
C ILE A 43 41.19 3.35 -21.63
N GLU A 44 41.69 3.03 -22.82
CA GLU A 44 40.97 2.16 -23.77
C GLU A 44 40.76 0.72 -23.27
N LYS A 45 41.57 0.29 -22.29
CA LYS A 45 41.40 -1.00 -21.59
C LYS A 45 40.47 -0.91 -20.38
N GLY A 46 40.05 0.29 -19.97
CA GLY A 46 39.27 0.51 -18.75
C GLY A 46 40.09 0.34 -17.46
N GLU A 47 41.42 0.43 -17.53
CA GLU A 47 42.29 0.24 -16.36
C GLU A 47 42.33 1.53 -15.50
N VAL A 48 41.82 1.48 -14.27
CA VAL A 48 41.79 2.63 -13.35
C VAL A 48 43.07 2.69 -12.52
N PRO A 49 43.77 3.84 -12.43
CA PRO A 49 44.99 3.97 -11.62
C PRO A 49 44.66 4.02 -10.12
N GLN A 50 45.68 3.82 -9.27
CA GLN A 50 45.50 3.89 -7.80
C GLN A 50 44.94 5.23 -7.29
N SER A 51 45.17 6.33 -8.02
CA SER A 51 44.59 7.64 -7.68
C SER A 51 43.07 7.71 -7.90
N GLY A 52 42.47 6.71 -8.55
CA GLY A 52 41.09 6.70 -9.02
C GLY A 52 40.82 7.68 -10.17
N ASN A 53 41.78 8.54 -10.54
CA ASN A 53 41.59 9.55 -11.57
C ASN A 53 41.80 8.94 -12.96
N PHE A 54 40.72 8.39 -13.52
CA PHE A 54 40.77 7.58 -14.75
C PHE A 54 41.31 8.34 -15.96
N ILE A 55 40.95 9.62 -16.11
CA ILE A 55 41.45 10.53 -17.15
C ILE A 55 41.83 11.86 -16.51
N SER A 56 42.98 12.42 -16.90
CA SER A 56 43.44 13.73 -16.43
C SER A 56 42.77 14.86 -17.23
N ASP A 57 42.62 16.02 -16.60
CA ASP A 57 42.09 17.22 -17.25
C ASP A 57 42.85 17.57 -18.54
N THR A 58 44.19 17.56 -18.50
CA THR A 58 45.04 17.83 -19.67
C THR A 58 44.82 16.86 -20.83
N LEU A 59 44.66 15.56 -20.54
CA LEU A 59 44.40 14.57 -21.59
C LEU A 59 43.00 14.75 -22.16
N LEU A 60 42.01 15.05 -21.29
CA LEU A 60 40.65 15.33 -21.70
C LEU A 60 40.56 16.59 -22.60
N ASP A 61 41.28 17.67 -22.26
CA ASP A 61 41.44 18.86 -23.11
C ASP A 61 42.04 18.52 -24.47
N THR A 62 43.07 17.68 -24.48
CA THR A 62 43.74 17.29 -25.72
C THR A 62 42.80 16.50 -26.63
N TYR A 63 42.03 15.57 -26.08
CA TYR A 63 40.99 14.85 -26.82
C TYR A 63 39.89 15.77 -27.32
N SER A 64 39.43 16.69 -26.47
CA SER A 64 38.39 17.67 -26.79
C SER A 64 38.80 18.52 -27.98
N ASN A 65 40.02 19.04 -27.98
CA ASN A 65 40.56 19.84 -29.08
C ASN A 65 40.78 19.02 -30.35
N TYR A 66 41.38 17.82 -30.23
CA TYR A 66 41.73 16.99 -31.38
C TYR A 66 40.48 16.52 -32.15
N PHE A 67 39.45 16.04 -31.44
CA PHE A 67 38.22 15.54 -32.04
C PHE A 67 37.12 16.60 -32.21
N SER A 68 37.36 17.84 -31.76
CA SER A 68 36.35 18.91 -31.75
C SER A 68 35.05 18.50 -31.02
N LEU A 69 35.21 17.80 -29.90
CA LEU A 69 34.13 17.30 -29.05
C LEU A 69 34.16 17.99 -27.69
N SER A 70 32.98 18.21 -27.09
CA SER A 70 32.89 18.77 -25.74
C SER A 70 33.48 17.80 -24.69
N LYS A 71 34.05 18.31 -23.60
CA LYS A 71 34.47 17.47 -22.46
C LYS A 71 33.30 16.65 -21.91
N THR A 72 32.10 17.24 -21.90
CA THR A 72 30.85 16.56 -21.52
C THR A 72 30.58 15.34 -22.38
N SER A 73 30.64 15.45 -23.70
CA SER A 73 30.37 14.33 -24.60
C SER A 73 31.39 13.20 -24.47
N LEU A 74 32.66 13.57 -24.24
CA LEU A 74 33.73 12.60 -24.02
C LEU A 74 33.53 11.80 -22.73
N ILE A 75 33.03 12.43 -21.66
CA ILE A 75 32.82 11.77 -20.36
C ILE A 75 31.44 11.10 -20.29
N PHE A 76 30.36 11.86 -20.43
CA PHE A 76 28.98 11.40 -20.20
C PHE A 76 28.27 10.95 -21.48
N GLY A 77 28.77 11.30 -22.67
CA GLY A 77 28.05 11.15 -23.93
C GLY A 77 27.13 12.34 -24.23
N GLU A 78 26.50 12.31 -25.40
CA GLU A 78 25.53 13.32 -25.84
C GLU A 78 24.24 12.63 -26.34
N GLY A 79 23.12 13.36 -26.30
CA GLY A 79 21.82 12.88 -26.75
C GLY A 79 21.44 11.54 -26.10
N ILE A 80 21.30 10.50 -26.93
CA ILE A 80 20.82 9.18 -26.51
C ILE A 80 21.78 8.46 -25.55
N ASP A 81 23.08 8.74 -25.62
CA ASP A 81 24.06 8.11 -24.72
C ASP A 81 23.94 8.65 -23.30
N LEU A 82 23.71 9.97 -23.17
CA LEU A 82 23.43 10.59 -21.87
C LEU A 82 22.11 10.09 -21.30
N GLU A 83 21.07 9.98 -22.13
CA GLU A 83 19.77 9.44 -21.69
C GLU A 83 19.92 8.00 -21.17
N LYS A 84 20.68 7.15 -21.86
CA LYS A 84 20.98 5.78 -21.42
C LYS A 84 21.72 5.75 -20.08
N LEU A 85 22.70 6.63 -19.87
CA LEU A 85 23.44 6.73 -18.61
C LEU A 85 22.51 7.07 -17.43
N VAL A 86 21.64 8.05 -17.62
CA VAL A 86 20.72 8.49 -16.57
C VAL A 86 19.60 7.46 -16.35
N THR A 87 19.14 6.79 -17.42
CA THR A 87 18.23 5.64 -17.32
C THR A 87 18.86 4.49 -16.51
N PHE A 88 20.14 4.18 -16.76
CA PHE A 88 20.90 3.22 -15.96
C PHE A 88 20.93 3.62 -14.49
N LEU A 89 21.19 4.89 -14.18
CA LEU A 89 21.18 5.39 -12.81
C LEU A 89 19.81 5.18 -12.14
N PHE A 90 18.71 5.56 -12.80
CA PHE A 90 17.36 5.34 -12.26
C PHE A 90 17.04 3.84 -12.05
N SER A 91 17.53 2.97 -12.94
CA SER A 91 17.38 1.52 -12.84
C SER A 91 18.14 0.93 -11.65
N GLU A 92 19.37 1.39 -11.40
CA GLU A 92 20.16 1.01 -10.22
C GLU A 92 19.44 1.45 -8.93
N LEU A 93 18.91 2.67 -8.89
CA LEU A 93 18.12 3.16 -7.76
C LEU A 93 16.87 2.28 -7.52
N SER A 94 16.11 2.01 -8.58
CA SER A 94 14.88 1.20 -8.52
C SER A 94 15.15 -0.24 -8.06
N SER A 95 16.14 -0.91 -8.65
CA SER A 95 16.51 -2.29 -8.28
C SER A 95 17.01 -2.42 -6.83
N SER A 96 17.41 -1.32 -6.20
CA SER A 96 17.79 -1.29 -4.78
C SER A 96 16.61 -1.46 -3.82
N LEU A 97 15.37 -1.28 -4.28
CA LEU A 97 14.14 -1.54 -3.51
C LEU A 97 13.68 -3.00 -3.56
N MET A 98 14.20 -3.78 -4.52
CA MET A 98 13.76 -5.15 -4.76
C MET A 98 14.44 -6.14 -3.79
N PRO A 99 13.67 -7.06 -3.15
CA PRO A 99 14.26 -8.15 -2.38
C PRO A 99 14.98 -9.14 -3.30
N SER A 100 15.89 -9.94 -2.73
CA SER A 100 16.77 -10.83 -3.50
C SER A 100 16.02 -11.90 -4.28
N ASP A 101 14.96 -12.46 -3.70
CA ASP A 101 14.11 -13.49 -4.32
C ASP A 101 13.34 -12.96 -5.52
N LEU A 102 12.78 -11.75 -5.44
CA LEU A 102 12.12 -11.09 -6.58
C LEU A 102 13.12 -10.81 -7.71
N ARG A 103 14.33 -10.36 -7.38
CA ARG A 103 15.39 -10.15 -8.38
C ARG A 103 15.79 -11.44 -9.09
N GLU A 104 15.93 -12.54 -8.34
CA GLU A 104 16.24 -13.84 -8.91
C GLU A 104 15.14 -14.33 -9.86
N ARG A 105 13.87 -14.22 -9.43
CA ARG A 105 12.70 -14.59 -10.25
C ARG A 105 12.64 -13.80 -11.56
N LEU A 106 12.93 -12.50 -11.50
CA LEU A 106 12.92 -11.60 -12.66
C LEU A 106 14.26 -11.59 -13.44
N ARG A 107 15.25 -12.38 -13.02
CA ARG A 107 16.60 -12.46 -13.62
C ARG A 107 17.30 -11.09 -13.67
N ILE A 108 17.06 -10.25 -12.67
CA ILE A 108 17.66 -8.93 -12.54
C ILE A 108 18.94 -9.07 -11.72
N LYS A 109 20.05 -8.54 -12.25
CA LYS A 109 21.32 -8.52 -11.53
C LYS A 109 21.19 -7.65 -10.28
N PRO A 110 21.86 -7.99 -9.17
CA PRO A 110 21.90 -7.10 -8.02
C PRO A 110 22.51 -5.75 -8.44
N PRO A 111 22.04 -4.64 -7.84
CA PRO A 111 22.64 -3.33 -8.09
C PRO A 111 24.11 -3.38 -7.73
N LYS A 112 24.95 -2.72 -8.53
CA LYS A 112 26.40 -2.67 -8.30
C LYS A 112 26.74 -1.84 -7.06
N SER A 113 25.85 -0.92 -6.72
CA SER A 113 26.08 0.06 -5.68
C SER A 113 24.77 0.40 -4.96
N THR A 114 24.88 0.74 -3.68
CA THR A 114 23.69 0.98 -2.83
C THR A 114 23.53 2.49 -2.57
N PRO A 115 22.37 3.10 -2.89
CA PRO A 115 22.11 4.49 -2.55
C PRO A 115 21.97 4.69 -1.02
N SER A 116 21.99 5.95 -0.58
CA SER A 116 21.74 6.29 0.83
C SER A 116 20.30 5.94 1.24
N GLN A 117 20.05 5.78 2.54
CA GLN A 117 18.70 5.48 3.04
C GLN A 117 17.71 6.58 2.67
N LYS A 118 18.11 7.86 2.76
CA LYS A 118 17.30 9.00 2.34
C LYS A 118 16.82 8.91 0.89
N VAL A 119 17.72 8.54 -0.02
CA VAL A 119 17.40 8.35 -1.44
C VAL A 119 16.46 7.18 -1.63
N LYS A 120 16.66 6.07 -0.89
CA LYS A 120 15.75 4.92 -0.91
C LYS A 120 14.37 5.26 -0.41
N ASP A 121 14.25 5.98 0.70
CA ASP A 121 12.96 6.37 1.30
C ASP A 121 12.18 7.32 0.37
N SER A 122 12.91 8.24 -0.27
CA SER A 122 12.32 9.14 -1.28
C SER A 122 11.79 8.35 -2.47
N LEU A 123 12.60 7.43 -3.02
CA LEU A 123 12.18 6.57 -4.11
C LEU A 123 11.02 5.65 -3.72
N LEU A 124 11.05 5.07 -2.52
CA LEU A 124 9.98 4.25 -1.97
C LEU A 124 8.66 5.05 -1.93
N THR A 125 8.72 6.30 -1.49
CA THR A 125 7.56 7.21 -1.47
C THR A 125 7.00 7.48 -2.88
N LEU A 126 7.86 7.56 -3.88
CA LEU A 126 7.43 7.66 -5.28
C LEU A 126 6.69 6.39 -5.73
N TYR A 127 7.22 5.21 -5.38
CA TYR A 127 6.62 3.92 -5.75
C TYR A 127 5.24 3.66 -5.11
N TYR A 128 4.95 4.24 -3.94
CA TYR A 128 3.60 4.23 -3.36
C TYR A 128 2.55 4.97 -4.22
N THR A 129 2.93 5.56 -5.36
CA THR A 129 1.94 5.97 -6.37
C THR A 129 1.15 4.79 -6.93
N PHE A 130 1.68 3.56 -6.86
CA PHE A 130 0.97 2.34 -7.25
C PHE A 130 0.42 1.62 -6.02
N ALA A 131 -0.89 1.42 -6.00
CA ALA A 131 -1.59 0.71 -4.94
C ALA A 131 -1.09 -0.72 -4.79
N ASP A 132 -0.84 -1.41 -5.90
CA ASP A 132 -0.33 -2.78 -5.86
C ASP A 132 1.08 -2.86 -5.27
N PHE A 133 1.90 -1.83 -5.53
CA PHE A 133 3.19 -1.70 -4.85
C PHE A 133 3.02 -1.53 -3.35
N GLY A 134 2.10 -0.66 -2.89
CA GLY A 134 1.85 -0.48 -1.45
C GLY A 134 1.39 -1.77 -0.77
N ARG A 135 0.37 -2.41 -1.35
CA ARG A 135 -0.14 -3.72 -0.89
C ARG A 135 0.97 -4.77 -0.83
N TRP A 136 1.78 -4.88 -1.87
CA TRP A 136 2.89 -5.83 -1.91
C TRP A 136 3.96 -5.48 -0.88
N TYR A 137 4.45 -4.24 -0.87
CA TYR A 137 5.62 -3.83 -0.10
C TYR A 137 5.37 -3.90 1.41
N ASP A 138 4.18 -3.47 1.86
CA ASP A 138 3.87 -3.39 3.28
C ASP A 138 3.21 -4.66 3.83
N LEU A 139 2.42 -5.39 3.03
CA LEU A 139 1.66 -6.55 3.51
C LEU A 139 2.25 -7.90 3.09
N ARG A 140 2.95 -7.97 1.95
CA ARG A 140 3.32 -9.25 1.31
C ARG A 140 4.82 -9.43 1.05
N LYS A 141 5.64 -8.39 1.23
CA LYS A 141 7.06 -8.40 0.84
C LYS A 141 7.89 -9.50 1.49
N GLU A 142 7.59 -9.81 2.75
CA GLU A 142 8.25 -10.87 3.51
C GLU A 142 7.70 -12.28 3.21
N THR A 143 6.59 -12.36 2.46
CA THR A 143 6.09 -13.64 1.96
C THR A 143 6.96 -14.06 0.77
N PRO A 144 7.66 -15.21 0.83
CA PRO A 144 8.51 -15.65 -0.26
C PRO A 144 7.72 -15.68 -1.57
N GLN A 145 8.24 -15.06 -2.62
CA GLN A 145 7.53 -15.01 -3.91
C GLN A 145 7.22 -16.40 -4.48
N SER A 146 7.96 -17.44 -4.06
CA SER A 146 7.70 -18.84 -4.38
C SER A 146 6.40 -19.41 -3.81
N ARG A 147 5.81 -18.74 -2.80
CA ARG A 147 4.52 -19.08 -2.18
C ARG A 147 3.35 -18.24 -2.69
N ILE A 148 3.61 -17.24 -3.53
CA ILE A 148 2.58 -16.46 -4.21
C ILE A 148 2.35 -17.15 -5.56
N GLU A 149 1.32 -18.00 -5.60
CA GLU A 149 1.06 -18.91 -6.72
C GLU A 149 0.65 -18.19 -8.01
N GLU A 150 0.11 -16.97 -7.94
CA GLU A 150 -0.36 -16.24 -9.11
C GLU A 150 0.26 -14.84 -9.20
N ASN A 151 1.08 -14.64 -10.23
CA ASN A 151 1.69 -13.40 -10.72
C ASN A 151 2.57 -12.61 -9.72
N PRO A 152 3.90 -12.50 -9.96
CA PRO A 152 4.74 -11.58 -9.20
C PRO A 152 4.29 -10.14 -9.43
N ILE A 153 4.56 -9.25 -8.47
CA ILE A 153 4.36 -7.81 -8.66
C ILE A 153 5.03 -7.33 -9.97
N ASP A 154 4.31 -6.52 -10.75
CA ASP A 154 4.81 -5.92 -11.98
C ASP A 154 5.72 -4.71 -11.72
N PHE A 155 6.80 -4.95 -10.98
CA PHE A 155 7.76 -3.94 -10.57
C PHE A 155 8.44 -3.26 -11.77
N LEU A 156 8.68 -4.02 -12.85
CA LEU A 156 9.38 -3.52 -14.05
C LEU A 156 8.53 -2.51 -14.82
N THR A 157 7.25 -2.79 -15.04
CA THR A 157 6.34 -1.83 -15.69
C THR A 157 6.14 -0.60 -14.83
N MET A 158 5.94 -0.77 -13.51
CA MET A 158 5.86 0.35 -12.56
C MET A 158 7.10 1.25 -12.62
N SER A 159 8.30 0.66 -12.61
CA SER A 159 9.57 1.40 -12.75
C SER A 159 9.64 2.16 -14.08
N THR A 160 9.22 1.51 -15.17
CA THR A 160 9.22 2.12 -16.51
C THR A 160 8.25 3.30 -16.59
N ILE A 161 7.05 3.17 -16.01
CA ILE A 161 6.07 4.27 -15.93
C ILE A 161 6.66 5.44 -15.14
N LEU A 162 7.23 5.18 -13.96
CA LEU A 162 7.87 6.23 -13.14
C LEU A 162 9.03 6.92 -13.85
N TRP A 163 9.84 6.16 -14.59
CA TRP A 163 10.89 6.73 -15.41
C TRP A 163 10.29 7.69 -16.44
N GLN A 164 9.27 7.28 -17.21
CA GLN A 164 8.64 8.18 -18.19
C GLN A 164 8.07 9.45 -17.57
N LEU A 165 7.48 9.36 -16.38
CA LEU A 165 6.90 10.50 -15.66
C LEU A 165 7.95 11.49 -15.13
N CYS A 166 9.16 11.01 -14.83
CA CYS A 166 10.21 11.80 -14.16
C CYS A 166 11.40 12.13 -15.08
N LYS A 167 11.49 11.51 -16.27
CA LYS A 167 12.68 11.49 -17.13
C LYS A 167 13.21 12.88 -17.42
N GLU A 168 12.36 13.78 -17.93
CA GLU A 168 12.77 15.10 -18.39
C GLU A 168 13.35 15.94 -17.25
N ARG A 169 12.64 16.03 -16.11
CA ARG A 169 13.13 16.70 -14.90
C ARG A 169 14.46 16.12 -14.41
N PHE A 170 14.58 14.80 -14.40
CA PHE A 170 15.75 14.09 -13.89
C PHE A 170 16.96 14.30 -14.81
N LEU A 171 16.77 14.28 -16.14
CA LEU A 171 17.79 14.63 -17.14
C LEU A 171 18.21 16.09 -17.05
N ALA A 172 17.25 17.03 -16.96
CA ALA A 172 17.53 18.45 -16.85
C ALA A 172 18.35 18.74 -15.58
N SER A 173 17.92 18.21 -14.43
CA SER A 173 18.64 18.39 -13.18
C SER A 173 20.03 17.74 -13.19
N PHE A 174 20.17 16.56 -13.78
CA PHE A 174 21.49 15.92 -13.92
C PHE A 174 22.45 16.79 -14.75
N ASN A 175 21.99 17.37 -15.86
CA ASN A 175 22.79 18.31 -16.65
C ASN A 175 23.17 19.56 -15.85
N GLU A 176 22.19 20.21 -15.23
CA GLU A 176 22.37 21.49 -14.54
C GLU A 176 23.17 21.39 -13.24
N LYS A 177 23.09 20.25 -12.54
CA LYS A 177 23.66 20.09 -11.18
C LYS A 177 24.85 19.17 -11.15
N VAL A 178 24.81 18.05 -11.87
CA VAL A 178 25.93 17.09 -11.87
C VAL A 178 26.96 17.48 -12.92
N ILE A 179 26.57 17.58 -14.20
CA ILE A 179 27.53 17.86 -15.27
C ILE A 179 28.15 19.25 -15.08
N TYR A 180 27.34 20.27 -14.79
CA TYR A 180 27.84 21.60 -14.49
C TYR A 180 28.87 21.60 -13.35
N SER A 181 28.57 20.93 -12.22
CA SER A 181 29.49 20.91 -11.07
C SER A 181 30.77 20.10 -11.30
N VAL A 182 30.76 19.17 -12.26
CA VAL A 182 31.94 18.40 -12.65
C VAL A 182 32.93 19.23 -13.47
N PHE A 183 32.46 20.23 -14.23
CA PHE A 183 33.30 21.02 -15.14
C PHE A 183 33.45 22.50 -14.77
N ASN A 184 32.55 23.08 -13.97
CA ASN A 184 32.44 24.54 -13.78
C ASN A 184 32.43 25.01 -12.31
N GLU A 185 32.74 24.15 -11.33
CA GLU A 185 33.01 24.63 -9.96
C GLU A 185 34.38 25.33 -9.87
N GLN A 186 34.58 26.14 -8.83
CA GLN A 186 35.72 27.05 -8.61
C GLN A 186 37.14 26.47 -8.84
N ASP A 187 37.28 25.15 -8.87
CA ASP A 187 38.48 24.46 -9.37
C ASP A 187 38.41 24.39 -10.90
N GLU A 188 39.16 25.22 -11.63
CA GLU A 188 39.25 25.20 -13.11
C GLU A 188 39.68 23.83 -13.71
N LYS A 189 40.00 22.83 -12.88
CA LYS A 189 40.52 21.52 -13.28
C LYS A 189 39.53 20.38 -13.04
N PHE A 190 39.31 19.59 -14.09
CA PHE A 190 38.53 18.36 -14.02
C PHE A 190 39.23 17.25 -13.22
N TYR A 191 38.45 16.55 -12.38
CA TYR A 191 38.89 15.35 -11.66
C TYR A 191 37.85 14.24 -11.78
N TYR A 192 38.19 13.19 -12.51
CA TYR A 192 37.33 12.03 -12.71
C TYR A 192 36.88 11.40 -11.39
N ASN A 193 37.81 11.27 -10.43
CA ASN A 193 37.56 10.63 -9.15
C ASN A 193 36.58 11.41 -8.23
N ARG A 194 36.12 12.60 -8.62
CA ARG A 194 35.11 13.39 -7.88
C ARG A 194 33.67 13.19 -8.36
N ILE A 195 33.45 12.57 -9.53
CA ILE A 195 32.12 12.39 -10.12
C ILE A 195 31.15 11.69 -9.16
N ASN A 196 31.56 10.59 -8.52
CA ASN A 196 30.68 9.87 -7.59
C ASN A 196 30.22 10.76 -6.43
N LYS A 197 31.10 11.60 -5.89
CA LYS A 197 30.72 12.56 -4.85
C LYS A 197 29.62 13.51 -5.36
N LYS A 198 29.82 14.11 -6.54
CA LYS A 198 28.84 15.03 -7.15
C LYS A 198 27.48 14.38 -7.38
N VAL A 199 27.46 13.16 -7.92
CA VAL A 199 26.23 12.40 -8.15
C VAL A 199 25.52 12.11 -6.84
N ASN A 200 26.23 11.67 -5.80
CA ASN A 200 25.59 11.32 -4.55
C ASN A 200 25.14 12.55 -3.75
N ASP A 201 25.87 13.67 -3.82
CA ASP A 201 25.43 14.94 -3.24
C ASP A 201 24.11 15.39 -3.91
N TRP A 202 24.06 15.35 -5.25
CA TRP A 202 22.84 15.63 -6.03
C TRP A 202 21.68 14.69 -5.70
N LEU A 203 21.94 13.38 -5.57
CA LEU A 203 20.90 12.42 -5.18
C LEU A 203 20.33 12.71 -3.78
N ASN A 204 21.19 13.05 -2.82
CA ASN A 204 20.76 13.32 -1.45
C ASN A 204 20.03 14.66 -1.29
N HIS A 205 20.34 15.65 -2.13
CA HIS A 205 19.74 16.97 -2.08
C HIS A 205 18.66 17.12 -3.17
N ASP A 206 19.04 17.45 -4.40
CA ASP A 206 18.09 17.80 -5.46
C ASP A 206 17.10 16.68 -5.77
N PHE A 207 17.55 15.42 -5.88
CA PHE A 207 16.63 14.31 -6.14
C PHE A 207 15.65 14.08 -5.00
N SER A 208 16.17 13.91 -3.78
CA SER A 208 15.36 13.51 -2.62
C SER A 208 14.49 14.65 -2.08
N GLU A 209 14.96 15.89 -2.13
CA GLU A 209 14.29 17.04 -1.51
C GLU A 209 13.52 17.93 -2.49
N LEU A 210 13.84 17.89 -3.79
CA LEU A 210 13.21 18.76 -4.79
C LEU A 210 12.44 17.93 -5.84
N ILE A 211 13.12 17.07 -6.59
CA ILE A 211 12.53 16.36 -7.74
C ILE A 211 11.41 15.42 -7.28
N ILE A 212 11.71 14.50 -6.36
CA ILE A 212 10.72 13.51 -5.91
C ILE A 212 9.49 14.17 -5.25
N PRO A 213 9.63 15.13 -4.33
CA PRO A 213 8.47 15.82 -3.75
C PRO A 213 7.62 16.56 -4.79
N GLU A 214 8.23 17.21 -5.80
CA GLU A 214 7.51 17.83 -6.92
C GLU A 214 6.70 16.79 -7.71
N CYS A 215 7.32 15.63 -8.01
CA CYS A 215 6.66 14.49 -8.65
C CYS A 215 5.44 14.01 -7.87
N ILE A 216 5.63 13.72 -6.58
CA ILE A 216 4.55 13.25 -5.71
C ILE A 216 3.41 14.27 -5.65
N LYS A 217 3.72 15.56 -5.56
CA LYS A 217 2.71 16.63 -5.52
C LYS A 217 1.84 16.64 -6.78
N LYS A 218 2.40 16.38 -7.96
CA LYS A 218 1.64 16.26 -9.22
C LYS A 218 0.84 14.96 -9.26
N LEU A 219 1.44 13.84 -8.90
CA LEU A 219 0.79 12.52 -8.89
C LEU A 219 -0.41 12.47 -7.94
N LYS A 220 -0.30 13.07 -6.74
CA LYS A 220 -1.41 13.18 -5.78
C LYS A 220 -2.61 14.00 -6.27
N LYS A 221 -2.43 14.86 -7.27
CA LYS A 221 -3.52 15.63 -7.89
C LYS A 221 -4.27 14.83 -8.97
N ASN A 222 -3.65 13.80 -9.53
CA ASN A 222 -4.26 12.96 -10.55
C ASN A 222 -5.04 11.82 -9.90
N SER A 223 -6.30 11.61 -10.30
CA SER A 223 -7.17 10.60 -9.67
C SER A 223 -6.69 9.15 -9.83
N ILE A 224 -5.97 8.81 -10.90
CA ILE A 224 -5.43 7.46 -11.11
C ILE A 224 -4.27 7.23 -10.14
N PHE A 225 -3.27 8.12 -10.16
CA PHE A 225 -2.05 7.97 -9.34
C PHE A 225 -2.30 8.22 -7.85
N LYS A 226 -3.29 9.05 -7.49
CA LYS A 226 -3.69 9.29 -6.10
C LYS A 226 -4.13 8.01 -5.37
N ILE A 227 -4.68 7.03 -6.09
CA ILE A 227 -5.17 5.78 -5.49
C ILE A 227 -4.06 5.05 -4.72
N GLY A 228 -2.83 5.02 -5.23
CA GLY A 228 -1.72 4.38 -4.53
C GLY A 228 -1.46 4.99 -3.14
N TYR A 229 -1.50 6.32 -3.05
CA TYR A 229 -1.35 7.02 -1.77
C TYR A 229 -2.56 6.84 -0.84
N MET A 230 -3.76 6.64 -1.40
CA MET A 230 -4.93 6.28 -0.60
C MET A 230 -4.76 4.88 0.01
N VAL A 231 -4.32 3.91 -0.78
CA VAL A 231 -4.01 2.55 -0.28
C VAL A 231 -2.92 2.59 0.77
N LYS A 232 -1.88 3.41 0.59
CA LYS A 232 -0.85 3.59 1.61
C LYS A 232 -1.44 4.10 2.94
N ALA A 233 -2.33 5.09 2.89
CA ALA A 233 -3.02 5.58 4.09
C ALA A 233 -3.92 4.51 4.74
N LEU A 234 -4.62 3.69 3.94
CA LEU A 234 -5.42 2.57 4.45
C LEU A 234 -4.55 1.56 5.23
N ILE A 235 -3.38 1.24 4.69
CA ILE A 235 -2.44 0.33 5.34
C ILE A 235 -1.89 0.94 6.63
N ASP A 236 -1.41 2.18 6.58
CA ASP A 236 -0.70 2.80 7.70
C ASP A 236 -1.63 3.21 8.85
N GLU A 237 -2.86 3.63 8.55
CA GLU A 237 -3.74 4.25 9.54
C GLU A 237 -4.84 3.32 10.04
N PHE A 238 -5.20 2.25 9.30
CA PHE A 238 -6.38 1.44 9.61
C PHE A 238 -6.07 -0.04 9.89
N LEU A 239 -5.03 -0.62 9.28
CA LEU A 239 -4.68 -2.01 9.53
C LEU A 239 -3.90 -2.16 10.83
N VAL A 240 -4.37 -3.07 11.70
CA VAL A 240 -3.71 -3.38 12.96
C VAL A 240 -3.16 -4.80 12.92
N SER A 241 -1.84 -4.93 12.99
CA SER A 241 -1.15 -6.23 13.06
C SER A 241 -0.99 -6.71 14.50
N GLY A 242 -0.82 -8.04 14.68
CA GLY A 242 -0.53 -8.63 15.98
C GLY A 242 -1.67 -8.54 17.01
N LEU A 243 -2.93 -8.49 16.56
CA LEU A 243 -4.08 -8.56 17.45
C LEU A 243 -3.99 -9.83 18.32
N PRO A 244 -4.19 -9.72 19.64
CA PRO A 244 -4.10 -10.89 20.50
C PRO A 244 -5.22 -11.87 20.17
N GLU A 245 -4.91 -13.17 20.17
CA GLU A 245 -5.92 -14.20 20.01
C GLU A 245 -6.99 -14.04 21.11
N SER A 246 -8.25 -14.06 20.69
CA SER A 246 -9.38 -14.05 21.61
C SER A 246 -9.40 -15.37 22.37
N TYR A 247 -9.32 -15.31 23.70
CA TYR A 247 -9.62 -16.48 24.54
C TYR A 247 -11.13 -16.68 24.73
N LEU A 248 -11.95 -15.70 24.31
CA LEU A 248 -13.40 -15.83 24.34
C LEU A 248 -13.82 -16.79 23.23
N THR A 249 -14.57 -17.83 23.60
CA THR A 249 -15.34 -18.65 22.66
C THR A 249 -16.75 -18.10 22.45
N ASN A 250 -17.21 -17.29 23.40
CA ASN A 250 -18.54 -16.68 23.36
C ASN A 250 -18.50 -15.26 23.92
N ILE A 251 -19.36 -14.40 23.38
CA ILE A 251 -19.57 -13.03 23.86
C ILE A 251 -20.84 -12.97 24.70
N PRO A 252 -20.80 -12.40 25.92
CA PRO A 252 -21.99 -12.17 26.71
C PRO A 252 -22.78 -10.97 26.16
N LEU A 253 -24.04 -11.20 25.82
CA LEU A 253 -25.00 -10.17 25.45
C LEU A 253 -26.14 -10.09 26.46
N ASP A 254 -26.43 -8.87 26.92
CA ASP A 254 -27.66 -8.57 27.64
C ASP A 254 -28.85 -8.73 26.69
N VAL A 255 -29.76 -9.65 27.00
CA VAL A 255 -30.98 -9.87 26.23
C VAL A 255 -32.20 -9.94 27.14
N TYR A 256 -33.34 -9.63 26.53
CA TYR A 256 -34.64 -9.86 27.12
C TYR A 256 -35.19 -11.20 26.69
N PHE A 257 -35.56 -12.01 27.67
CA PHE A 257 -36.36 -13.19 27.43
C PHE A 257 -37.82 -12.77 27.66
N PRO A 258 -38.63 -12.65 26.59
CA PRO A 258 -40.01 -12.22 26.72
C PRO A 258 -40.80 -13.23 27.57
N PRO A 259 -41.83 -12.77 28.29
CA PRO A 259 -42.72 -13.67 29.01
C PRO A 259 -43.43 -14.58 28.01
N THR A 260 -43.50 -15.88 28.29
CA THR A 260 -44.26 -16.82 27.46
C THR A 260 -45.57 -17.15 28.16
N LYS A 261 -46.69 -16.93 27.47
CA LYS A 261 -48.01 -17.32 27.95
C LYS A 261 -48.27 -18.79 27.66
N HIS A 262 -48.42 -19.58 28.72
CA HIS A 262 -48.69 -21.01 28.61
C HIS A 262 -49.78 -21.39 29.61
N TYR A 263 -50.87 -21.96 29.11
CA TYR A 263 -52.02 -22.33 29.92
C TYR A 263 -52.32 -23.82 29.74
N ARG A 264 -52.58 -24.50 30.84
CA ARG A 264 -53.16 -25.85 30.84
C ARG A 264 -54.67 -25.72 31.05
N ILE A 265 -55.42 -26.36 30.16
CA ILE A 265 -56.89 -26.37 30.19
C ILE A 265 -57.33 -27.77 30.61
N GLU A 266 -58.06 -27.84 31.71
CA GLU A 266 -58.68 -29.05 32.25
C GLU A 266 -60.19 -28.98 31.96
N PRO A 267 -60.74 -29.95 31.19
CA PRO A 267 -62.16 -29.96 30.88
C PRO A 267 -63.01 -30.13 32.14
N ILE A 268 -64.05 -29.31 32.26
CA ILE A 268 -65.04 -29.44 33.35
C ILE A 268 -65.96 -30.64 33.04
N ALA A 269 -66.26 -31.47 34.04
CA ALA A 269 -67.07 -32.69 33.87
C ALA A 269 -68.55 -32.42 33.55
N ASP A 270 -69.06 -31.26 33.97
CA ASP A 270 -70.42 -30.80 33.69
C ASP A 270 -70.50 -30.19 32.28
N LYS A 271 -71.39 -30.72 31.44
CA LYS A 271 -71.49 -30.32 30.02
C LYS A 271 -71.87 -28.85 29.82
N GLU A 272 -72.79 -28.31 30.62
CA GLU A 272 -73.21 -26.90 30.49
C GLU A 272 -72.08 -25.96 30.91
N LYS A 273 -71.36 -26.32 31.98
CA LYS A 273 -70.17 -25.57 32.42
C LYS A 273 -69.00 -25.69 31.44
N GLN A 274 -68.83 -26.85 30.80
CA GLN A 274 -67.79 -27.07 29.79
C GLN A 274 -68.03 -26.23 28.53
N GLU A 275 -69.28 -26.18 28.03
CA GLU A 275 -69.63 -25.33 26.88
C GLU A 275 -69.39 -23.85 27.19
N LYS A 276 -69.72 -23.42 28.43
CA LYS A 276 -69.41 -22.07 28.90
C LYS A 276 -67.90 -21.81 28.97
N GLN A 277 -67.12 -22.76 29.52
CA GLN A 277 -65.65 -22.68 29.60
C GLN A 277 -65.02 -22.49 28.21
N VAL A 278 -65.43 -23.29 27.22
CA VAL A 278 -64.92 -23.20 25.84
C VAL A 278 -65.25 -21.85 25.21
N LYS A 279 -66.47 -21.35 25.42
CA LYS A 279 -66.88 -20.05 24.91
C LYS A 279 -66.09 -18.90 25.56
N ASP A 280 -65.97 -18.92 26.88
CA ASP A 280 -65.23 -17.90 27.64
C ASP A 280 -63.74 -17.88 27.23
N ILE A 281 -63.14 -19.06 26.97
CA ILE A 281 -61.77 -19.17 26.42
C ILE A 281 -61.69 -18.52 25.04
N ALA A 282 -62.60 -18.86 24.13
CA ALA A 282 -62.59 -18.33 22.77
C ALA A 282 -62.72 -16.80 22.76
N ASP A 283 -63.67 -16.26 23.55
CA ASP A 283 -63.92 -14.82 23.64
C ASP A 283 -62.68 -14.08 24.20
N LYS A 284 -62.07 -14.59 25.28
CA LYS A 284 -60.87 -13.98 25.87
C LYS A 284 -59.63 -14.09 25.00
N TRP A 285 -59.48 -15.19 24.23
CA TRP A 285 -58.37 -15.34 23.30
C TRP A 285 -58.45 -14.35 22.14
N VAL A 286 -59.65 -14.17 21.57
CA VAL A 286 -59.89 -13.18 20.50
C VAL A 286 -59.64 -11.77 21.01
N ASP A 287 -60.12 -11.43 22.21
CA ASP A 287 -59.88 -10.13 22.84
C ASP A 287 -58.38 -9.87 23.06
N SER A 288 -57.63 -10.86 23.55
CA SER A 288 -56.18 -10.75 23.74
C SER A 288 -55.44 -10.53 22.41
N LEU A 289 -55.73 -11.32 21.37
CA LEU A 289 -55.12 -11.16 20.05
C LEU A 289 -55.38 -9.77 19.45
N SER A 290 -56.56 -9.19 19.70
CA SER A 290 -56.92 -7.86 19.19
C SER A 290 -56.13 -6.71 19.83
N LYS A 291 -55.51 -6.96 20.99
CA LYS A 291 -54.73 -5.97 21.76
C LYS A 291 -53.22 -6.04 21.51
N ILE A 292 -52.74 -7.06 20.80
CA ILE A 292 -51.31 -7.27 20.57
C ILE A 292 -50.73 -6.13 19.75
N LYS A 293 -49.82 -5.37 20.37
CA LYS A 293 -48.85 -4.51 19.69
C LYS A 293 -47.47 -5.13 19.88
N ALA A 294 -46.60 -5.00 18.88
CA ALA A 294 -45.21 -5.42 19.02
C ALA A 294 -44.59 -4.68 20.24
N PRO A 295 -44.11 -5.40 21.26
CA PRO A 295 -43.51 -4.78 22.43
C PRO A 295 -42.19 -4.11 22.03
N VAL A 296 -41.96 -2.87 22.49
CA VAL A 296 -40.76 -2.09 22.14
C VAL A 296 -39.89 -1.82 23.37
N TYR A 297 -40.48 -1.78 24.57
CA TYR A 297 -39.79 -1.44 25.81
C TYR A 297 -40.08 -2.44 26.94
N GLU A 298 -39.23 -2.48 27.97
CA GLU A 298 -39.40 -3.34 29.16
C GLU A 298 -40.79 -3.24 29.80
N LYS A 299 -41.35 -2.03 29.87
CA LYS A 299 -42.70 -1.77 30.39
C LYS A 299 -43.79 -2.52 29.60
N ASP A 300 -43.58 -2.77 28.31
CA ASP A 300 -44.53 -3.47 27.46
C ASP A 300 -44.48 -4.97 27.75
N PHE A 301 -43.27 -5.52 27.98
CA PHE A 301 -43.11 -6.90 28.45
C PHE A 301 -43.70 -7.13 29.85
N LYS A 302 -43.53 -6.19 30.79
CA LYS A 302 -44.16 -6.27 32.12
C LYS A 302 -45.69 -6.27 32.05
N LYS A 303 -46.28 -5.47 31.15
CA LYS A 303 -47.73 -5.51 30.92
C LYS A 303 -48.21 -6.87 30.42
N ILE A 304 -47.47 -7.47 29.49
CA ILE A 304 -47.78 -8.83 29.00
C ILE A 304 -47.65 -9.84 30.15
N GLU A 305 -46.61 -9.73 30.97
CA GLU A 305 -46.43 -10.60 32.14
C GLU A 305 -47.62 -10.53 33.12
N GLU A 306 -48.04 -9.31 33.49
CA GLU A 306 -49.16 -9.07 34.41
C GLU A 306 -50.54 -9.49 33.86
N GLU A 307 -50.70 -9.61 32.54
CA GLU A 307 -51.99 -9.96 31.92
C GLU A 307 -52.33 -11.45 32.09
N ASN A 308 -53.31 -11.77 32.93
CA ASN A 308 -53.88 -13.12 32.99
C ASN A 308 -55.05 -13.24 32.01
N ILE A 309 -54.76 -13.74 30.80
CA ILE A 309 -55.72 -13.84 29.69
C ILE A 309 -57.00 -14.56 30.12
N PHE A 310 -56.90 -15.58 30.96
CA PHE A 310 -58.02 -16.46 31.31
C PHE A 310 -58.51 -16.34 32.75
N GLU A 311 -58.24 -15.20 33.40
CA GLU A 311 -58.64 -14.97 34.79
C GLU A 311 -60.14 -15.24 35.03
N GLY A 312 -60.48 -16.01 36.07
CA GLY A 312 -61.87 -16.30 36.43
C GLY A 312 -62.56 -17.41 35.64
N ILE A 313 -61.87 -18.09 34.72
CA ILE A 313 -62.38 -19.30 34.05
C ILE A 313 -61.96 -20.54 34.85
N GLU A 314 -62.94 -21.38 35.21
CA GLU A 314 -62.71 -22.64 35.93
C GLU A 314 -61.92 -23.64 35.07
N GLY A 315 -61.04 -24.44 35.68
CA GLY A 315 -60.27 -25.47 34.99
C GLY A 315 -59.06 -24.96 34.20
N ILE A 316 -58.60 -23.72 34.41
CA ILE A 316 -57.39 -23.19 33.77
C ILE A 316 -56.26 -23.02 34.78
N THR A 317 -55.11 -23.61 34.46
CA THR A 317 -53.87 -23.42 35.22
C THR A 317 -52.89 -22.61 34.39
N ASP A 318 -52.41 -21.50 34.96
CA ASP A 318 -51.35 -20.68 34.36
C ASP A 318 -49.98 -21.32 34.62
N LEU A 319 -49.27 -21.64 33.55
CA LEU A 319 -47.91 -22.18 33.53
C LEU A 319 -46.94 -21.25 32.78
N SER A 320 -47.32 -19.98 32.64
CA SER A 320 -46.57 -18.95 31.95
C SER A 320 -45.21 -18.70 32.61
N THR A 321 -44.22 -18.33 31.80
CA THR A 321 -42.92 -17.90 32.34
C THR A 321 -42.83 -16.38 32.37
N PRO A 322 -42.24 -15.80 33.43
CA PRO A 322 -42.13 -14.36 33.58
C PRO A 322 -41.11 -13.77 32.61
N PHE A 323 -41.20 -12.46 32.40
CA PHE A 323 -40.15 -11.72 31.73
C PHE A 323 -38.86 -11.83 32.55
N ARG A 324 -37.73 -12.07 31.89
CA ARG A 324 -36.43 -12.02 32.56
C ARG A 324 -35.40 -11.30 31.72
N LYS A 325 -34.61 -10.45 32.38
CA LYS A 325 -33.35 -9.96 31.84
C LYS A 325 -32.28 -11.00 32.13
N GLY A 326 -31.48 -11.34 31.13
CA GLY A 326 -30.38 -12.27 31.32
C GLY A 326 -29.25 -12.04 30.32
N ILE A 327 -28.23 -12.88 30.45
CA ILE A 327 -27.09 -12.89 29.54
C ILE A 327 -27.23 -14.09 28.62
N GLN A 328 -27.30 -13.83 27.32
CA GLN A 328 -27.11 -14.85 26.29
C GLN A 328 -25.63 -14.91 25.93
N LYS A 329 -25.10 -16.12 25.79
CA LYS A 329 -23.78 -16.35 25.23
C LYS A 329 -23.96 -16.65 23.75
N ILE A 330 -23.37 -15.82 22.89
CA ILE A 330 -23.35 -16.05 21.45
C ILE A 330 -21.93 -16.37 21.01
N THR A 331 -21.77 -17.14 19.93
CA THR A 331 -20.45 -17.41 19.37
C THR A 331 -19.84 -16.14 18.76
N ILE A 332 -18.53 -16.14 18.54
CA ILE A 332 -17.85 -15.00 17.91
C ILE A 332 -18.31 -14.85 16.46
N GLU A 333 -18.43 -15.97 15.74
CA GLU A 333 -18.85 -16.01 14.35
C GLU A 333 -20.26 -15.41 14.21
N ASP A 334 -21.21 -15.90 15.01
CA ASP A 334 -22.57 -15.36 14.99
C ASP A 334 -22.60 -13.88 15.37
N PHE A 335 -21.76 -13.42 16.31
CA PHE A 335 -21.71 -12.00 16.66
C PHE A 335 -21.26 -11.13 15.49
N LEU A 336 -20.20 -11.54 14.78
CA LEU A 336 -19.62 -10.79 13.68
C LEU A 336 -20.55 -10.76 12.46
N ASP A 337 -21.26 -11.85 12.18
CA ASP A 337 -22.25 -11.90 11.11
C ASP A 337 -23.45 -11.00 11.43
N ASN A 338 -23.96 -11.07 12.67
CA ASN A 338 -25.11 -10.26 13.09
C ASN A 338 -24.83 -8.75 13.22
N LEU A 339 -23.56 -8.32 13.30
CA LEU A 339 -23.22 -6.90 13.35
C LEU A 339 -23.67 -6.14 12.10
N LEU A 340 -23.72 -6.81 10.95
CA LEU A 340 -24.19 -6.22 9.69
C LEU A 340 -25.71 -6.30 9.52
N ASP A 341 -26.37 -7.19 10.26
CA ASP A 341 -27.82 -7.41 10.23
C ASP A 341 -28.57 -6.60 11.31
N LEU A 342 -27.90 -5.65 11.95
CA LEU A 342 -28.54 -4.75 12.90
C LEU A 342 -29.65 -3.94 12.22
N PRO A 343 -30.77 -3.66 12.91
CA PRO A 343 -31.84 -2.85 12.36
C PRO A 343 -31.33 -1.50 11.82
N PRO A 344 -31.81 -1.01 10.66
CA PRO A 344 -31.26 0.20 10.01
C PRO A 344 -31.18 1.43 10.91
N PHE A 345 -32.12 1.59 11.85
CA PHE A 345 -32.12 2.72 12.78
C PHE A 345 -30.86 2.78 13.68
N MET A 346 -30.22 1.64 13.94
CA MET A 346 -28.98 1.57 14.73
C MET A 346 -27.79 2.20 13.99
N ASN A 347 -27.86 2.35 12.67
CA ASN A 347 -26.84 3.04 11.87
C ASN A 347 -26.98 4.56 11.93
N GLU A 348 -28.17 5.06 12.29
CA GLU A 348 -28.49 6.49 12.23
C GLU A 348 -28.35 7.19 13.59
N CYS A 349 -28.41 6.45 14.70
CA CYS A 349 -28.34 7.06 16.02
C CYS A 349 -27.79 6.12 17.11
N HIS A 350 -27.17 6.73 18.13
CA HIS A 350 -26.58 6.03 19.25
C HIS A 350 -27.61 5.82 20.38
N PHE A 351 -28.22 4.64 20.45
CA PHE A 351 -29.13 4.29 21.54
C PHE A 351 -28.39 3.65 22.72
N LEU A 352 -27.66 4.46 23.50
CA LEU A 352 -26.96 3.95 24.69
C LEU A 352 -27.93 3.39 25.75
N ASN A 353 -29.13 3.99 25.87
CA ASN A 353 -30.19 3.53 26.77
C ASN A 353 -31.01 2.36 26.21
N PHE A 354 -30.68 1.86 25.01
CA PHE A 354 -31.26 0.61 24.52
C PHE A 354 -30.85 -0.51 25.48
N SER A 355 -31.81 -1.33 25.88
CA SER A 355 -31.63 -2.25 26.99
C SER A 355 -31.23 -3.67 26.58
N GLU A 356 -31.24 -3.95 25.28
CA GLU A 356 -30.84 -5.22 24.68
C GLU A 356 -29.53 -5.10 23.88
N GLN A 357 -28.94 -6.24 23.54
CA GLN A 357 -27.76 -6.39 22.69
C GLN A 357 -26.54 -5.59 23.21
N LYS A 358 -26.44 -5.40 24.52
CA LYS A 358 -25.28 -4.77 25.15
C LYS A 358 -24.27 -5.82 25.56
N ILE A 359 -22.99 -5.55 25.29
CA ILE A 359 -21.88 -6.35 25.85
C ILE A 359 -21.47 -5.71 27.18
N PRO A 360 -21.73 -6.35 28.34
CA PRO A 360 -21.38 -5.79 29.63
C PRO A 360 -19.87 -5.55 29.72
N GLY A 361 -19.45 -4.33 30.05
CA GLY A 361 -18.02 -4.02 30.18
C GLY A 361 -17.21 -4.14 28.88
N ILE A 362 -17.81 -3.87 27.72
CA ILE A 362 -17.11 -3.83 26.42
C ILE A 362 -15.89 -2.88 26.41
N LEU A 363 -15.86 -1.90 27.32
CA LEU A 363 -14.74 -0.96 27.48
C LEU A 363 -13.78 -1.36 28.63
N SER A 364 -13.97 -2.53 29.25
CA SER A 364 -13.18 -2.98 30.40
C SER A 364 -13.00 -4.50 30.40
N VAL A 365 -13.85 -5.23 31.14
CA VAL A 365 -13.72 -6.68 31.37
C VAL A 365 -13.93 -7.53 30.12
N ASN A 366 -14.69 -7.02 29.15
CA ASN A 366 -14.94 -7.66 27.86
C ASN A 366 -14.34 -6.84 26.70
N LEU A 367 -13.26 -6.08 26.95
CA LEU A 367 -12.56 -5.28 25.94
C LEU A 367 -12.10 -6.11 24.74
N GLN A 368 -11.81 -7.40 24.90
CA GLN A 368 -11.44 -8.26 23.77
C GLN A 368 -12.48 -8.31 22.65
N ALA A 369 -13.76 -8.03 22.93
CA ALA A 369 -14.77 -7.87 21.89
C ALA A 369 -14.37 -6.80 20.87
N THR A 370 -13.71 -5.70 21.29
CA THR A 370 -13.22 -4.64 20.38
C THR A 370 -12.10 -5.10 19.45
N HIS A 371 -11.34 -6.14 19.81
CA HIS A 371 -10.34 -6.73 18.92
C HIS A 371 -11.00 -7.54 17.79
N LEU A 372 -12.15 -8.16 18.06
CA LEU A 372 -12.94 -8.86 17.03
C LEU A 372 -13.51 -7.85 16.03
N PHE A 373 -13.98 -6.69 16.52
CA PHE A 373 -14.33 -5.57 15.65
C PHE A 373 -13.14 -5.13 14.78
N GLN A 374 -11.95 -4.96 15.36
CA GLN A 374 -10.75 -4.59 14.59
C GLN A 374 -10.37 -5.67 13.56
N LYS A 375 -10.54 -6.95 13.87
CA LYS A 375 -10.33 -8.04 12.90
C LYS A 375 -11.26 -7.90 11.70
N ARG A 376 -12.56 -7.62 11.94
CA ARG A 376 -13.51 -7.38 10.85
C ARG A 376 -13.16 -6.13 10.04
N ILE A 377 -12.75 -5.05 10.70
CA ILE A 377 -12.26 -3.83 10.02
C ILE A 377 -11.06 -4.17 9.15
N ASN A 378 -10.09 -4.95 9.62
CA ASN A 378 -8.94 -5.36 8.80
C ASN A 378 -9.40 -6.11 7.54
N GLU A 379 -10.33 -7.06 7.66
CA GLU A 379 -10.88 -7.81 6.51
C GLU A 379 -11.56 -6.88 5.48
N ASP A 380 -12.38 -5.94 5.94
CA ASP A 380 -13.06 -4.98 5.07
C ASP A 380 -12.06 -4.00 4.39
N ILE A 381 -11.03 -3.56 5.12
CA ILE A 381 -9.98 -2.68 4.60
C ILE A 381 -9.10 -3.41 3.59
N GLU A 382 -8.72 -4.66 3.85
CA GLU A 382 -7.99 -5.51 2.90
C GLU A 382 -8.80 -5.72 1.60
N GLY A 383 -10.10 -6.00 1.71
CA GLY A 383 -11.00 -6.08 0.57
C GLY A 383 -11.09 -4.77 -0.23
N MET A 384 -11.12 -3.62 0.47
CA MET A 384 -11.11 -2.30 -0.17
C MET A 384 -9.77 -2.01 -0.87
N ILE A 385 -8.64 -2.39 -0.27
CA ILE A 385 -7.31 -2.29 -0.87
C ILE A 385 -7.28 -3.09 -2.17
N ASP A 386 -7.73 -4.34 -2.15
CA ASP A 386 -7.74 -5.21 -3.33
C ASP A 386 -8.62 -4.64 -4.46
N ASN A 387 -9.78 -4.07 -4.13
CA ASN A 387 -10.63 -3.38 -5.10
C ASN A 387 -9.93 -2.14 -5.69
N LEU A 388 -9.31 -1.29 -4.87
CA LEU A 388 -8.59 -0.11 -5.32
C LEU A 388 -7.38 -0.46 -6.20
N VAL A 389 -6.65 -1.54 -5.87
CA VAL A 389 -5.58 -2.08 -6.70
C VAL A 389 -6.14 -2.49 -8.07
N GLY A 390 -7.23 -3.25 -8.09
CA GLY A 390 -7.91 -3.64 -9.31
C GLY A 390 -8.27 -2.42 -10.16
N ILE A 391 -8.99 -1.46 -9.59
CA ILE A 391 -9.42 -0.23 -10.27
C ILE A 391 -8.21 0.53 -10.83
N GLN A 392 -7.18 0.79 -10.02
CA GLN A 392 -6.01 1.55 -10.47
C GLN A 392 -5.29 0.85 -11.62
N ASN A 393 -5.07 -0.46 -11.52
CA ASN A 393 -4.40 -1.23 -12.57
C ASN A 393 -5.18 -1.17 -13.90
N HIS A 394 -6.51 -1.25 -13.86
CA HIS A 394 -7.35 -1.08 -15.06
C HIS A 394 -7.15 0.30 -15.68
N PHE A 395 -7.20 1.38 -14.89
CA PHE A 395 -7.00 2.73 -15.41
C PHE A 395 -5.59 2.97 -15.95
N ILE A 396 -4.55 2.45 -15.29
CA ILE A 396 -3.17 2.54 -15.78
C ILE A 396 -3.04 1.87 -17.16
N ASN A 397 -3.68 0.72 -17.36
CA ASN A 397 -3.68 0.01 -18.65
C ASN A 397 -4.43 0.76 -19.78
N LEU A 398 -5.22 1.79 -19.45
CA LEU A 398 -5.87 2.66 -20.44
C LEU A 398 -4.99 3.85 -20.86
N ILE A 399 -3.87 4.10 -20.18
CA ILE A 399 -2.98 5.22 -20.49
C ILE A 399 -2.15 4.90 -21.74
N VAL A 400 -2.12 5.83 -22.69
CA VAL A 400 -1.22 5.71 -23.84
C VAL A 400 0.19 6.11 -23.41
N TRP A 401 1.21 5.30 -23.74
CA TRP A 401 2.61 5.55 -23.33
C TRP A 401 3.10 6.98 -23.57
N LYS A 402 2.71 7.60 -24.69
CA LYS A 402 3.08 8.98 -25.01
C LYS A 402 2.53 9.99 -23.99
N GLU A 403 1.34 9.76 -23.44
CA GLU A 403 0.72 10.64 -22.45
C GLU A 403 1.52 10.69 -21.14
N LEU A 404 2.29 9.63 -20.81
CA LEU A 404 3.18 9.65 -19.65
C LEU A 404 4.29 10.68 -19.80
N SER A 405 4.85 10.81 -21.01
CA SER A 405 5.85 11.83 -21.33
C SER A 405 5.24 13.23 -21.37
N ASP A 406 4.01 13.38 -21.91
CA ASP A 406 3.31 14.67 -21.94
C ASP A 406 2.87 15.11 -20.52
N PHE A 407 2.60 14.14 -19.64
CA PHE A 407 2.34 14.35 -18.22
C PHE A 407 3.63 14.53 -17.41
N ALA A 408 4.82 14.29 -17.98
CA ALA A 408 6.08 14.42 -17.26
C ALA A 408 6.28 15.83 -16.68
N ILE A 409 7.19 15.94 -15.71
CA ILE A 409 7.50 17.18 -14.99
C ILE A 409 8.70 17.88 -15.59
#